data_AF-A0A6J2MRM7-F1
#
_entry.id   AF-A0A6J2MRM7-F1
#
_cell.length_a   1.000
_cell.length_b   1.000
_cell.length_c   1.000
_cell.angle_alpha   90.00
_cell.angle_beta   90.00
_cell.angle_gamma   90.00
#
_symmetry.space_group_name_H-M   'P 1'
#
loop_
_entity.id
_entity.type
_entity.pdbx_description
1 polymer ?
#
loop_
_entity_poly.entity_id
_entity_poly.type
_entity_poly.pdbx_seq_one_letter_code
_entity_poly.pdbx_strand_id
1 'polypeptide(L)'
;MRHCVLLSTLLFLTLLPPARGGLGASETFCLNLSGICRRDICKRTEDTIGGCRRRWKCCRAWWILMPIPTPVAYSEYQEPLHPKVK
;
A
#
# COMPACT_ATOMS: atom_id res chain seq x y z
N MET A 1 38.07 -15.91 2.79
CA MET A 1 37.80 -14.46 2.70
C MET A 1 36.90 -14.10 1.50
N ARG A 2 37.26 -14.39 0.24
CA ARG A 2 36.43 -14.05 -0.95
C ARG A 2 35.06 -14.74 -1.04
N HIS A 3 34.96 -16.01 -0.63
CA HIS A 3 33.68 -16.75 -0.69
C HIS A 3 32.69 -16.31 0.38
N CYS A 4 33.16 -15.88 1.56
CA CYS A 4 32.30 -15.34 2.61
C CYS A 4 31.62 -14.03 2.16
N VAL A 5 32.36 -13.16 1.45
CA VAL A 5 31.81 -11.90 0.93
C VAL A 5 30.72 -12.16 -0.10
N LEU A 6 30.95 -13.09 -1.04
CA LEU A 6 29.96 -13.47 -2.05
C LEU A 6 28.68 -14.06 -1.42
N LEU A 7 28.83 -14.92 -0.41
CA LEU A 7 27.70 -15.49 0.31
C LEU A 7 26.89 -14.40 1.03
N SER A 8 27.58 -13.47 1.69
CA SER A 8 26.94 -12.34 2.38
C SER A 8 26.19 -11.41 1.41
N THR A 9 26.74 -11.14 0.22
CA THR A 9 26.08 -10.30 -0.79
C THR A 9 24.85 -10.97 -1.39
N LEU A 10 24.89 -12.28 -1.63
CA LEU A 10 23.74 -13.04 -2.14
C LEU A 10 22.60 -13.07 -1.12
N LEU A 11 22.95 -13.25 0.16
CA LEU A 11 21.96 -13.29 1.25
C LEU A 11 21.28 -11.93 1.43
N PHE A 12 22.03 -10.83 1.31
CA PHE A 12 21.45 -9.48 1.29
C PHE A 12 20.51 -9.28 0.11
N LEU A 13 20.87 -9.69 -1.10
CA LEU A 13 20.00 -9.58 -2.27
C LEU A 13 18.66 -10.32 -2.10
N THR A 14 18.65 -11.45 -1.40
CA THR A 14 17.41 -12.20 -1.11
C THR A 14 16.57 -11.60 0.01
N LEU A 15 17.20 -10.83 0.93
CA LEU A 15 16.50 -10.18 2.04
C LEU A 15 15.90 -8.83 1.67
N LEU A 16 16.40 -8.16 0.63
CA LEU A 16 15.77 -6.93 0.17
C LEU A 16 14.42 -7.27 -0.48
N PRO A 17 13.28 -6.85 0.10
CA PRO A 17 12.00 -7.00 -0.55
C PRO A 17 12.07 -6.29 -1.91
N PRO A 18 11.43 -6.83 -2.96
CA PRO A 18 11.46 -6.23 -4.28
C PRO A 18 11.01 -4.77 -4.14
N ALA A 19 11.89 -3.84 -4.52
CA ALA A 19 11.60 -2.42 -4.51
C ALA A 19 10.42 -2.18 -5.46
N ARG A 20 9.21 -2.20 -4.90
CA ARG A 20 7.99 -1.85 -5.62
C ARG A 20 8.14 -0.38 -5.98
N GLY A 21 8.29 -0.08 -7.27
CA GLY A 21 8.45 1.28 -7.77
C GLY A 21 7.47 2.24 -7.09
N GLY A 22 7.98 3.42 -6.72
CA GLY A 22 7.35 4.46 -5.90
C GLY A 22 5.85 4.27 -5.65
N LEU A 23 5.52 3.70 -4.49
CA LEU A 23 4.14 3.65 -4.00
C LEU A 23 3.61 5.09 -3.92
N GLY A 24 2.47 5.35 -4.57
CA GLY A 24 1.83 6.66 -4.48
C GLY A 24 1.42 6.97 -3.04
N ALA A 25 1.33 8.24 -2.66
CA ALA A 25 1.02 8.66 -1.28
C ALA A 25 -0.26 7.98 -0.74
N SER A 26 -1.27 7.80 -1.60
CA SER A 26 -2.53 7.12 -1.32
C SER A 26 -2.39 5.60 -1.13
N GLU A 27 -1.50 4.94 -1.87
CA GLU A 27 -1.20 3.52 -1.71
C GLU A 27 -0.45 3.27 -0.39
N THR A 28 0.53 4.11 -0.07
CA THR A 28 1.26 4.06 1.20
C THR A 28 0.35 4.33 2.39
N PHE A 29 -0.58 5.30 2.26
CA PHE A 29 -1.59 5.58 3.27
C PHE A 29 -2.50 4.36 3.51
N CYS A 30 -2.97 3.70 2.44
CA CYS A 30 -3.77 2.49 2.56
C CYS A 30 -3.04 1.36 3.30
N LEU A 31 -1.76 1.15 2.99
CA LEU A 31 -0.93 0.14 3.66
C LEU A 31 -0.69 0.48 5.14
N ASN A 32 -0.47 1.76 5.47
CA ASN A 32 -0.30 2.22 6.85
C ASN A 32 -1.57 2.00 7.69
N LEU A 33 -2.73 2.08 7.04
CA LEU A 33 -4.01 1.71 7.63
C LEU A 33 -4.26 0.20 7.65
N SER A 34 -3.25 -0.67 7.47
CA SER A 34 -3.43 -2.14 7.38
C SER A 34 -4.45 -2.56 6.30
N GLY A 35 -4.61 -1.73 5.26
CA GLY A 35 -5.52 -1.95 4.15
C GLY A 35 -4.85 -2.64 2.97
N ILE A 36 -5.67 -3.08 2.01
CA ILE A 36 -5.26 -3.74 0.76
C ILE A 36 -5.91 -2.98 -0.40
N CYS A 37 -5.10 -2.66 -1.41
CA CYS A 37 -5.61 -2.05 -2.63
C CYS A 37 -6.22 -3.10 -3.56
N ARG A 38 -7.50 -2.92 -3.93
CA ARG A 38 -8.20 -3.75 -4.91
C ARG A 38 -8.59 -2.92 -6.13
N ARG A 39 -8.60 -3.57 -7.31
CA ARG A 39 -9.00 -2.93 -8.57
C ARG A 39 -10.53 -2.81 -8.70
N ASP A 40 -11.26 -3.75 -8.11
CA ASP A 40 -12.72 -3.82 -8.20
C ASP A 40 -13.37 -3.23 -6.93
N ILE A 41 -14.20 -4.02 -6.25
CA ILE A 41 -14.86 -3.68 -4.99
C ILE A 41 -14.21 -4.42 -3.81
N CYS A 42 -14.38 -3.88 -2.61
CA CYS A 42 -13.99 -4.56 -1.38
C CYS A 42 -14.88 -5.78 -1.12
N LYS A 43 -14.32 -6.81 -0.48
CA LYS A 43 -15.10 -8.00 -0.09
C LYS A 43 -16.15 -7.63 0.95
N ARG A 44 -17.17 -8.46 1.13
CA ARG A 44 -18.20 -8.25 2.18
C ARG A 44 -17.64 -8.15 3.61
N THR A 45 -16.47 -8.74 3.85
CA THR A 45 -15.74 -8.69 5.12
C THR A 45 -14.73 -7.53 5.19
N GLU A 46 -14.72 -6.64 4.19
CA GLU A 46 -13.80 -5.51 4.05
C GLU A 46 -14.62 -4.22 3.83
N ASP A 47 -14.23 -3.13 4.48
CA ASP A 47 -14.81 -1.82 4.26
C ASP A 47 -13.96 -1.01 3.28
N THR A 48 -14.63 -0.18 2.48
CA THR A 48 -13.95 0.77 1.58
C THR A 48 -13.57 2.01 2.37
N ILE A 49 -12.27 2.27 2.52
CA ILE A 49 -11.78 3.44 3.25
C ILE A 49 -11.48 4.60 2.29
N GLY A 50 -10.94 4.31 1.10
CA GLY A 50 -10.52 5.35 0.16
C GLY A 50 -10.09 4.80 -1.18
N GLY A 51 -9.31 5.58 -1.94
CA GLY A 51 -8.72 5.14 -3.21
C GLY A 51 -7.20 5.01 -3.13
N CYS A 52 -6.63 3.97 -3.76
CA CYS A 52 -5.17 3.77 -3.81
C CYS A 52 -4.53 4.32 -5.09
N ARG A 53 -5.22 4.15 -6.21
CA ARG A 53 -4.78 4.55 -7.56
C ARG A 53 -6.02 4.92 -8.36
N ARG A 54 -5.83 5.42 -9.58
CA ARG A 54 -6.94 5.65 -10.52
C ARG A 54 -7.77 4.37 -10.67
N ARG A 55 -9.03 4.44 -10.25
CA ARG A 55 -10.02 3.33 -10.22
C ARG A 55 -9.77 2.20 -9.21
N TRP A 56 -8.76 2.28 -8.35
CA TRP A 56 -8.51 1.26 -7.31
C TRP A 56 -8.99 1.74 -5.95
N LYS A 57 -9.57 0.84 -5.16
CA LYS A 57 -10.12 1.08 -3.83
C LYS A 57 -9.18 0.55 -2.75
N CYS A 58 -9.09 1.26 -1.63
CA CYS A 58 -8.44 0.80 -0.41
C CYS A 58 -9.47 0.08 0.45
N CYS A 59 -9.24 -1.21 0.68
CA CYS A 59 -10.12 -2.10 1.42
C CYS A 59 -9.47 -2.52 2.74
N ARG A 60 -10.20 -2.47 3.86
CA ARG A 60 -9.68 -2.90 5.16
C ARG A 60 -10.64 -3.86 5.84
N ALA A 61 -10.11 -4.92 6.42
CA ALA A 61 -10.90 -5.87 7.17
C ALA A 61 -11.41 -5.24 8.48
N TRP A 62 -12.73 -5.05 8.59
CA TRP A 62 -13.37 -4.41 9.75
C TRP A 62 -13.35 -5.28 11.01
N TRP A 63 -13.42 -6.60 10.82
CA TRP A 63 -13.46 -7.58 11.90
C TRP A 63 -12.16 -7.69 12.71
N ILE A 64 -11.04 -7.19 12.18
CA ILE A 64 -9.73 -7.21 12.86
C ILE A 64 -9.64 -6.09 13.92
N LEU A 65 -10.52 -5.08 13.87
CA LEU A 65 -10.44 -3.87 14.70
C LEU A 65 -11.69 -3.56 15.52
N MET A 66 -12.70 -4.45 15.51
CA MET A 66 -13.83 -4.35 16.42
C MET A 66 -13.32 -4.32 17.87
N PRO A 67 -13.57 -3.23 18.65
CA PRO A 67 -14.75 -2.36 18.59
C PRO A 67 -14.49 -0.93 18.07
N ILE A 68 -13.27 -0.62 17.58
CA ILE A 68 -12.92 0.73 17.16
C ILE A 68 -13.70 1.03 15.88
N PRO A 69 -14.66 1.98 15.89
CA PRO A 69 -15.34 2.37 14.67
C PRO A 69 -14.26 2.94 13.75
N THR A 70 -13.94 2.23 12.67
CA THR A 70 -12.97 2.70 11.69
C THR A 70 -13.42 4.08 11.27
N PRO A 71 -12.67 5.16 11.59
CA PRO A 71 -13.06 6.48 11.14
C PRO A 71 -13.06 6.40 9.62
N VAL A 72 -14.21 6.68 9.01
CA VAL A 72 -14.37 6.70 7.56
C VAL A 72 -13.63 7.94 7.07
N ALA A 73 -12.31 7.85 7.06
CA ALA A 73 -11.47 8.82 6.41
C ALA A 73 -11.72 8.62 4.92
N TYR A 74 -12.72 9.31 4.38
CA TYR A 74 -12.95 9.44 2.94
C TYR A 74 -11.74 10.15 2.33
N SER A 75 -10.60 9.46 2.26
CA SER A 75 -9.46 9.92 1.49
C SER A 75 -9.83 9.66 0.03
N GLU A 76 -10.53 10.61 -0.59
CA GLU A 76 -10.63 10.63 -2.03
C GLU A 76 -9.21 10.60 -2.60
N TYR A 77 -8.99 9.72 -3.57
CA TYR A 77 -7.71 9.64 -4.24
C TYR A 77 -7.45 10.99 -4.92
N GLN A 78 -6.44 11.72 -4.45
CA GLN A 78 -5.96 12.93 -5.10
C GLN A 78 -4.95 12.52 -6.16
N GLU A 79 -5.21 12.86 -7.42
CA GLU A 79 -4.24 12.67 -8.49
C GLU A 79 -3.01 13.55 -8.20
N PRO A 80 -1.77 13.04 -8.30
CA PRO A 80 -0.59 13.85 -8.07
C PRO A 80 -0.61 15.05 -9.01
N LEU A 81 -0.43 16.26 -8.43
CA LEU A 81 -0.31 17.49 -9.20
C LEU A 81 0.93 17.37 -10.09
N HIS A 82 0.72 16.98 -11.35
CA HIS A 82 1.78 17.04 -12.34
C HIS A 82 2.21 18.50 -12.46
N PRO A 83 3.48 18.85 -12.16
CA PRO A 83 3.95 20.19 -12.44
C PRO A 83 3.81 20.39 -13.95
N LYS A 84 3.01 21.37 -14.36
CA LYS A 84 3.03 21.83 -15.74
C LYS A 84 4.44 22.36 -15.99
N VAL A 85 5.24 21.59 -16.70
CA VAL A 85 6.46 22.10 -17.33
C VAL A 85 5.97 23.17 -18.29
N LYS A 86 6.24 24.42 -17.93
CA LYS A 86 5.96 25.60 -18.75
C LYS A 86 7.09 25.79 -19.74
#